data_AF-A0A965MNN0-F1
#
_entry.id   AF-A0A965MNN0-F1
#
_cell.length_a   1.000
_cell.length_b   1.000
_cell.length_c   1.000
_cell.angle_alpha   90.00
_cell.angle_beta   90.00
_cell.angle_gamma   90.00
#
_symmetry.space_group_name_H-M   'P 1'
#
loop_
_entity.id
_entity.type
_entity.pdbx_description
1 polymer ?
#
loop_
_entity_poly.entity_id
_entity_poly.type
_entity_poly.pdbx_seq_one_letter_code
_entity_poly.pdbx_strand_id
1 'polypeptide(L)'
;MNLKVLQWLLKNKNTLLQVVEVAKGFRKDAPYLEQWQIVDRIARLVIPLIEADANVSKLLSFDLDGYHALENHEVSLLATGAEVQALGIDYRLLLETVIPIIIAILEALVRK
;
A
#
# COMPACT_ATOMS: atom_id res chain seq x y z
N MET A 1 -7.74 -6.94 -3.99
CA MET A 1 -7.09 -5.98 -3.06
C MET A 1 -6.02 -6.72 -2.29
N ASN A 2 -4.77 -6.27 -2.31
CA ASN A 2 -3.70 -6.94 -1.56
C ASN A 2 -3.72 -6.48 -0.09
N LEU A 3 -4.42 -7.23 0.76
CA LEU A 3 -4.55 -6.93 2.19
C LEU A 3 -3.22 -6.93 2.93
N LYS A 4 -2.24 -7.73 2.49
CA LYS A 4 -0.91 -7.76 3.10
C LYS A 4 -0.21 -6.41 2.95
N VAL A 5 -0.32 -5.77 1.79
CA VAL A 5 0.24 -4.42 1.55
C VAL A 5 -0.43 -3.41 2.46
N LEU A 6 -1.76 -3.45 2.59
CA LEU A 6 -2.48 -2.53 3.47
C LEU A 6 -2.13 -2.74 4.96
N GLN A 7 -2.05 -3.99 5.41
CA GLN A 7 -1.61 -4.34 6.77
C GLN A 7 -0.17 -3.91 7.03
N TRP A 8 0.72 -4.08 6.05
CA TRP A 8 2.11 -3.63 6.14
C TRP A 8 2.20 -2.10 6.23
N LEU A 9 1.40 -1.38 5.42
CA LEU A 9 1.29 0.07 5.52
C LEU A 9 0.74 0.51 6.89
N LEU A 10 -0.26 -0.19 7.44
CA LEU A 10 -0.81 0.07 8.77
C LEU A 10 0.19 -0.21 9.90
N LYS A 11 1.13 -1.16 9.73
CA LYS A 11 2.25 -1.31 10.68
C LYS A 11 3.19 -0.10 10.65
N ASN A 12 3.28 0.57 9.49
CA ASN A 12 4.09 1.75 9.25
C ASN A 12 3.23 3.05 9.23
N LYS A 13 2.37 3.25 10.25
CA LYS A 13 1.34 4.31 10.29
C LYS A 13 1.84 5.69 9.89
N ASN A 14 3.01 6.11 10.38
CA ASN A 14 3.59 7.42 10.07
C ASN A 14 3.86 7.58 8.57
N THR A 15 4.45 6.57 7.93
CA THR A 15 4.73 6.59 6.49
C THR A 15 3.44 6.47 5.70
N LEU A 16 2.47 5.66 6.15
CA LEU A 16 1.15 5.59 5.52
C LEU A 16 0.48 6.96 5.45
N LEU A 17 0.46 7.71 6.55
CA LEU A 17 -0.10 9.07 6.57
C LEU A 17 0.64 10.01 5.60
N GLN A 18 1.97 9.96 5.57
CA GLN A 18 2.75 10.78 4.63
C GLN A 18 2.48 10.40 3.17
N VAL A 19 2.39 9.11 2.87
CA VAL A 19 2.07 8.61 1.52
C VAL A 19 0.67 9.05 1.11
N VAL A 20 -0.31 8.97 2.01
CA VAL A 20 -1.67 9.45 1.77
C VAL A 20 -1.69 10.94 1.47
N GLU A 21 -0.97 11.76 2.25
CA GLU A 21 -0.88 13.21 1.99
C GLU A 21 -0.26 13.51 0.61
N VAL A 22 0.78 12.77 0.21
CA VAL A 22 1.36 12.91 -1.13
C VAL A 22 0.37 12.44 -2.22
N ALA A 23 -0.33 11.34 -1.99
CA ALA A 23 -1.28 10.76 -2.93
C ALA A 23 -2.53 11.62 -3.16
N LYS A 24 -2.94 12.47 -2.20
CA LYS A 24 -4.03 13.44 -2.40
C LYS A 24 -3.78 14.39 -3.57
N GLY A 25 -2.53 14.66 -3.90
CA GLY A 25 -2.16 15.47 -5.07
C GLY A 25 -2.30 14.73 -6.40
N PHE A 26 -2.57 13.42 -6.40
CA PHE A 26 -2.62 12.62 -7.61
C PHE A 26 -3.88 12.89 -8.41
N ARG A 27 -3.68 13.28 -9.67
CA ARG A 27 -4.73 13.61 -10.63
C ARG A 27 -4.53 12.77 -11.89
N LYS A 28 -5.53 11.96 -12.26
CA LYS A 28 -5.47 11.06 -13.42
C LYS A 28 -5.36 11.83 -14.75
N ASP A 29 -5.83 13.08 -14.77
CA ASP A 29 -5.82 14.01 -15.90
C ASP A 29 -4.58 14.93 -15.92
N ALA A 30 -3.71 14.88 -14.90
CA ALA A 30 -2.48 15.65 -14.90
C ALA A 30 -1.46 15.13 -15.92
N PRO A 31 -0.52 15.97 -16.40
CA PRO A 31 0.59 15.54 -17.23
C PRO A 31 1.37 14.38 -16.62
N TYR A 32 1.86 13.45 -17.45
CA TYR A 32 2.61 12.27 -17.00
C TYR A 32 3.81 12.63 -16.10
N LEU A 33 4.48 13.75 -16.36
CA LEU A 33 5.59 14.21 -15.53
C LEU A 33 5.14 14.52 -14.09
N GLU A 34 3.98 15.18 -13.91
CA GLU A 34 3.43 15.47 -12.59
C GLU A 34 3.01 14.19 -11.87
N GLN A 35 2.35 13.28 -12.58
CA GLN A 35 2.00 11.95 -12.04
C GLN A 35 3.26 11.22 -11.57
N TRP A 36 4.34 11.28 -12.35
CA TRP A 36 5.59 10.60 -12.03
C TRP A 36 6.34 11.22 -10.84
N GLN A 37 6.28 12.54 -10.68
CA GLN A 37 6.81 13.20 -9.49
C GLN A 37 6.12 12.74 -8.20
N ILE A 38 4.81 12.47 -8.25
CA ILE A 38 4.07 11.93 -7.11
C ILE A 38 4.55 10.51 -6.79
N VAL A 39 4.71 9.67 -7.81
CA VAL A 39 5.24 8.32 -7.63
C VAL A 39 6.67 8.35 -7.06
N ASP A 40 7.55 9.21 -7.57
CA ASP A 40 8.92 9.37 -7.04
C ASP A 40 8.92 9.78 -5.56
N ARG A 41 8.06 10.73 -5.18
CA ARG A 41 7.91 11.14 -3.78
C ARG A 41 7.44 10.01 -2.89
N ILE A 42 6.45 9.22 -3.33
CA ILE A 42 5.97 8.04 -2.59
C ILE A 42 7.10 7.01 -2.49
N ALA A 43 7.82 6.75 -3.58
CA ALA A 43 8.93 5.80 -3.59
C ALA A 43 10.02 6.17 -2.59
N ARG A 44 10.41 7.44 -2.49
CA ARG A 44 11.40 7.91 -1.51
C ARG A 44 10.99 7.67 -0.05
N LEU A 45 9.69 7.67 0.24
CA LEU A 45 9.18 7.38 1.59
C LEU A 45 9.16 5.88 1.89
N VAL A 46 8.89 5.06 0.87
CA VAL A 46 8.55 3.65 1.05
C VAL A 46 9.77 2.74 0.81
N ILE A 47 10.66 3.07 -0.12
CA ILE A 47 11.87 2.28 -0.43
C ILE A 47 12.72 2.03 0.83
N PRO A 48 13.03 3.02 1.68
CA PRO A 48 13.83 2.77 2.89
C PRO A 48 13.18 1.75 3.84
N LEU A 49 11.86 1.74 3.92
CA LEU A 49 11.13 0.74 4.71
C LEU A 49 11.15 -0.64 4.05
N ILE A 50 11.04 -0.68 2.72
CA ILE A 50 11.12 -1.90 1.94
C ILE A 50 12.48 -2.57 2.14
N GLU A 51 13.56 -1.79 2.05
CA GLU A 51 14.93 -2.28 2.22
C GLU A 51 15.22 -2.71 3.67
N ALA A 52 14.59 -2.07 4.65
CA ALA A 52 14.73 -2.42 6.06
C ALA A 52 13.95 -3.68 6.47
N ASP A 53 12.88 -4.05 5.75
CA ASP A 53 12.02 -5.18 6.08
C ASP A 53 12.29 -6.38 5.17
N ALA A 54 13.02 -7.35 5.70
CA ALA A 54 13.40 -8.59 5.02
C ALA A 54 12.21 -9.46 4.55
N ASN A 55 10.99 -9.21 5.04
CA ASN A 55 9.80 -9.98 4.66
C ASN A 55 8.96 -9.32 3.56
N VAL A 56 9.39 -8.18 3.02
CA VAL A 56 8.61 -7.41 2.04
C VAL A 56 8.35 -8.17 0.73
N SER A 57 9.25 -9.07 0.33
CA SER A 57 9.05 -9.94 -0.84
C SER A 57 7.81 -10.85 -0.71
N LYS A 58 7.40 -11.19 0.53
CA LYS A 58 6.20 -11.97 0.83
C LYS A 58 4.90 -11.17 0.71
N LEU A 59 4.97 -9.85 0.53
CA LEU A 59 3.78 -9.02 0.29
C LEU A 59 3.20 -9.25 -1.10
N LEU A 60 4.04 -9.62 -2.08
CA LEU A 60 3.63 -9.95 -3.43
C LEU A 60 3.26 -11.43 -3.61
N SER A 61 3.54 -12.29 -2.61
CA SER A 61 3.19 -13.71 -2.72
C SER A 61 1.68 -13.91 -2.57
N PHE A 62 1.10 -14.59 -3.54
CA PHE A 62 -0.26 -15.11 -3.47
C PHE A 62 -0.24 -16.33 -2.56
N ASP A 63 -0.86 -16.25 -1.37
CA ASP A 63 -0.97 -17.42 -0.50
C ASP A 63 -2.04 -18.34 -1.09
N LEU A 64 -1.61 -19.52 -1.57
CA LEU A 64 -2.48 -20.61 -2.02
C LEU A 64 -2.91 -21.53 -0.87
N ASP A 65 -2.66 -21.14 0.39
CA ASP A 65 -2.96 -21.97 1.55
C ASP A 65 -4.41 -21.78 2.02
N GLY A 66 -5.29 -22.60 1.44
CA GLY A 66 -6.23 -23.40 2.20
C GLY A 66 -7.52 -22.74 2.65
N TYR A 67 -8.60 -23.50 2.52
CA TYR A 67 -9.98 -23.25 2.95
C TYR A 67 -10.18 -22.71 4.40
N HIS A 68 -9.14 -22.67 5.25
CA HIS A 68 -9.15 -22.05 6.59
C HIS A 68 -8.74 -20.57 6.62
N ALA A 69 -8.24 -20.00 5.51
CA ALA A 69 -7.89 -18.59 5.42
C ALA A 69 -9.12 -17.67 5.29
N LEU A 70 -10.26 -18.17 4.79
CA LEU A 70 -11.44 -17.37 4.47
C LEU A 70 -12.14 -16.74 5.69
N GLU A 71 -12.32 -17.47 6.80
CA GLU A 71 -12.95 -16.92 8.02
C GLU A 71 -12.08 -15.83 8.67
N ASN A 72 -10.75 -16.02 8.69
CA ASN A 72 -9.83 -15.02 9.22
C ASN A 72 -9.64 -13.84 8.25
N HIS A 73 -9.87 -14.04 6.95
CA HIS A 73 -9.74 -13.00 5.94
C HIS A 73 -10.81 -11.93 6.12
N GLU A 74 -12.07 -12.31 6.35
CA GLU A 74 -13.18 -11.36 6.54
C GLU A 74 -13.04 -10.56 7.84
N VAL A 75 -12.68 -11.23 8.95
CA VAL A 75 -12.40 -10.55 10.24
C VAL A 75 -11.22 -9.60 10.11
N SER A 76 -10.15 -10.03 9.42
CA SER A 76 -8.97 -9.19 9.21
C SER A 76 -9.26 -8.01 8.28
N LEU A 77 -10.11 -8.18 7.27
CA LEU A 77 -10.63 -7.12 6.40
C LEU A 77 -11.38 -6.06 7.20
N LEU A 78 -12.32 -6.49 8.04
CA LEU A 78 -13.11 -5.61 8.89
C LEU A 78 -12.22 -4.83 9.87
N ALA A 79 -11.28 -5.51 10.54
CA ALA A 79 -10.34 -4.87 11.46
C ALA A 79 -9.43 -3.85 10.74
N THR A 80 -8.89 -4.23 9.58
CA THR A 80 -8.05 -3.36 8.74
C THR A 80 -8.85 -2.14 8.26
N GLY A 81 -10.10 -2.33 7.84
CA GLY A 81 -11.00 -1.26 7.44
C GLY A 81 -11.31 -0.30 8.58
N ALA A 82 -11.61 -0.83 9.77
CA ALA A 82 -11.86 -0.02 10.97
C ALA A 82 -10.63 0.80 11.39
N GLU A 83 -9.43 0.24 11.33
CA GLU A 83 -8.19 0.98 11.62
C GLU A 83 -7.93 2.11 10.62
N VAL A 84 -8.13 1.86 9.33
CA VAL A 84 -7.98 2.88 8.28
C VAL A 84 -8.97 4.01 8.48
N GLN A 85 -10.23 3.67 8.80
CA GLN A 85 -11.28 4.64 9.08
C GLN A 85 -10.97 5.46 10.35
N ALA A 86 -10.45 4.83 11.40
CA ALA A 86 -10.04 5.50 12.63
C ALA A 86 -8.89 6.50 12.40
N LEU A 87 -8.03 6.26 11.40
CA LEU A 87 -6.98 7.18 10.99
C LEU A 87 -7.49 8.34 10.11
N GLY A 88 -8.78 8.36 9.77
CA GLY A 88 -9.37 9.39 8.91
C GLY A 88 -8.90 9.34 7.46
N ILE A 89 -8.37 8.20 7.03
CA ILE A 89 -7.84 8.03 5.67
C ILE A 89 -8.99 7.69 4.72
N ASP A 90 -9.05 8.35 3.57
CA ASP A 90 -9.99 8.01 2.51
C ASP A 90 -9.68 6.62 1.93
N TYR A 91 -10.60 5.68 2.17
CA TYR A 91 -10.50 4.31 1.69
C TYR A 91 -10.42 4.24 0.16
N ARG A 92 -11.10 5.15 -0.55
CA ARG A 92 -11.08 5.20 -2.01
C ARG A 92 -9.70 5.58 -2.54
N LEU A 93 -9.06 6.59 -1.94
CA LEU A 93 -7.70 7.01 -2.29
C LEU A 93 -6.69 5.88 -2.06
N LEU A 94 -6.84 5.14 -0.96
CA LEU A 94 -5.98 3.99 -0.68
C LEU A 94 -6.09 2.91 -1.76
N LEU A 95 -7.32 2.53 -2.14
CA LEU A 95 -7.57 1.46 -3.09
C LEU A 95 -7.23 1.83 -4.53
N GLU A 96 -7.60 3.04 -4.95
CA GLU A 96 -7.46 3.45 -6.34
C GLU A 96 -6.07 4.02 -6.67
N THR A 97 -5.29 4.45 -5.66
CA THR A 97 -4.05 5.19 -5.91
C THR A 97 -2.88 4.64 -5.09
N VAL A 98 -2.98 4.66 -3.76
CA VAL A 98 -1.84 4.31 -2.90
C VAL A 98 -1.42 2.85 -3.10
N ILE A 99 -2.34 1.90 -2.93
CA ILE A 99 -2.01 0.47 -3.03
C ILE A 99 -1.45 0.11 -4.41
N PRO A 100 -2.05 0.51 -5.54
CA PRO A 100 -1.48 0.27 -6.87
C PRO A 100 -0.06 0.83 -7.04
N ILE A 101 0.21 2.06 -6.57
CA ILE A 101 1.54 2.67 -6.65
C ILE A 101 2.55 1.87 -5.84
N ILE A 102 2.20 1.47 -4.62
CA ILE A 102 3.08 0.68 -3.74
C ILE A 102 3.38 -0.69 -4.36
N ILE A 103 2.37 -1.36 -4.93
CA ILE A 103 2.56 -2.63 -5.64
C ILE A 103 3.51 -2.45 -6.83
N ALA A 104 3.33 -1.40 -7.64
CA ALA A 104 4.20 -1.13 -8.77
C ALA A 104 5.66 -0.88 -8.34
N ILE A 105 5.88 -0.17 -7.23
CA ILE A 105 7.22 0.03 -6.65
C ILE A 105 7.82 -1.31 -6.20
N LEU A 106 7.04 -2.12 -5.47
CA LEU A 106 7.48 -3.44 -4.99
C LEU A 106 7.85 -4.36 -6.16
N GLU A 107 7.02 -4.43 -7.19
CA GLU A 107 7.29 -5.23 -8.40
C GLU A 107 8.56 -4.76 -9.12
N ALA A 108 8.79 -3.44 -9.21
CA ALA A 108 9.98 -2.89 -9.82
C ALA A 108 11.26 -3.22 -9.04
N LEU A 109 11.19 -3.30 -7.71
CA LEU A 109 12.32 -3.67 -6.86
C LEU A 109 12.61 -5.16 -6.86
N VAL A 110 11.58 -6.01 -6.89
CA VAL A 110 11.74 -7.49 -6.89
C VAL A 110 12.27 -8.02 -8.23
N ARG A 111 12.06 -7.31 -9.34
CA ARG A 111 12.59 -7.67 -10.66
C ARG A 111 14.06 -7.29 -10.87
N LYS A 112 14.69 -6.57 -9.94
CA LYS A 112 16.15 -6.31 -9.94
C LYS A 112 16.92 -7.53 -9.46
#